data_AF-A0A498DEA3-F1
#
_entry.id   AF-A0A498DEA3-F1
#
_cell.length_a   1.000
_cell.length_b   1.000
_cell.length_c   1.000
_cell.angle_alpha   90.00
_cell.angle_beta   90.00
_cell.angle_gamma   90.00
#
_symmetry.space_group_name_H-M   'P 1'
#
loop_
_entity.id
_entity.type
_entity.pdbx_description
1 polymer ?
#
loop_
_entity_poly.entity_id
_entity_poly.type
_entity_poly.pdbx_seq_one_letter_code
_entity_poly.pdbx_strand_id
1 'polypeptide(L)'
;MLLLVTLVLVFSVVAVVLMTMIGSKMPEPVASQSPSVSLQAQTPVQQQAPIQDMHQQGIREVVMKRLQAFEEEQEPALARANLEQWKPEENAALHTLKEDVLSSFAKGDYALASQRLDQLSLLAQQLLVEWGETFVSEMLMAENALKNDDYVAGKFHVTKALLLKPDESGAKNLLKKLEALPELLELLKRADVARIENNFEKELTVLEHAFAIAPDRGGLKQRKEMLAETLKERTFSQWISSAWQALEKNDINTARLNYHRAKRLYAKRAELKSLNDAIAKISARLDLKQWLSVAGQMIRQDEWLKAERIYAESLQRHPQDKTLRDGFQLATKVVSLQAALNDYITRSDRLSAQNISDEAKDTLIQAEVFARNSKRLSLQITKLKTLLAKVNVKRAVMVKSDNNTYILVRGVGKVGLTPGREIQLKAGEYTFEGTRPGYKSKLVQVRVPLDGAMIRVEVICDERI
;
A
#
# COMPACT_ATOMS: atom_id res chain seq x y z
N MET A 1 -34.09 -6.09 -30.64
CA MET A 1 -34.89 -6.62 -31.76
C MET A 1 -35.93 -5.59 -32.19
N LEU A 2 -35.50 -4.45 -32.75
CA LEU A 2 -36.33 -3.47 -33.48
C LEU A 2 -35.49 -2.37 -34.18
N LEU A 3 -34.21 -2.64 -34.43
CA LEU A 3 -33.27 -1.69 -35.06
C LEU A 3 -32.36 -2.39 -36.09
N LEU A 4 -32.81 -3.54 -36.61
CA LEU A 4 -32.05 -4.42 -37.51
C LEU A 4 -32.84 -4.76 -38.80
N VAL A 5 -33.90 -3.99 -39.10
CA VAL A 5 -34.81 -4.26 -40.23
C VAL A 5 -34.83 -3.13 -41.27
N THR A 6 -34.15 -2.00 -41.03
CA THR A 6 -34.19 -0.85 -41.97
C THR A 6 -32.94 -0.66 -42.83
N LEU A 7 -31.87 -1.44 -42.65
CA LEU A 7 -30.65 -1.30 -43.46
C LEU A 7 -30.53 -2.29 -44.64
N VAL A 8 -31.50 -3.20 -44.81
CA VAL A 8 -31.51 -4.21 -45.90
C VAL A 8 -32.30 -3.73 -47.13
N LEU A 9 -32.91 -2.54 -47.08
CA LEU A 9 -33.86 -2.06 -48.09
C LEU A 9 -33.34 -0.97 -49.05
N VAL A 10 -32.04 -0.63 -49.02
CA VAL A 10 -31.44 0.38 -49.92
C VAL A 10 -30.47 -0.24 -50.96
N PHE A 11 -30.10 -1.52 -50.82
CA PHE A 11 -29.15 -2.17 -51.73
C PHE A 11 -29.77 -3.02 -52.85
N SER A 12 -31.10 -3.11 -52.94
CA SER A 12 -31.80 -3.94 -53.93
C SER A 12 -32.29 -3.20 -55.18
N VAL A 13 -31.92 -1.94 -55.41
CA VAL A 13 -32.48 -1.10 -56.50
C VAL A 13 -31.47 -0.74 -57.61
N VAL A 14 -30.17 -1.02 -57.47
CA VAL A 14 -29.19 -0.67 -58.53
C VAL A 14 -28.80 -1.86 -59.43
N ALA A 15 -29.24 -3.08 -59.12
CA ALA A 15 -28.85 -4.29 -59.87
C ALA A 15 -29.83 -4.75 -60.97
N VAL A 16 -30.91 -4.00 -61.26
CA VAL A 16 -31.99 -4.47 -62.17
C VAL A 16 -32.15 -3.65 -63.47
N VAL A 17 -31.29 -2.64 -63.74
CA VAL A 17 -31.50 -1.73 -64.90
C VAL A 17 -30.60 -1.99 -66.12
N LEU A 18 -29.65 -2.94 -66.12
CA LEU A 18 -28.80 -3.17 -67.31
C LEU A 18 -28.77 -4.60 -67.85
N MET A 19 -29.89 -5.32 -67.73
CA MET A 19 -30.10 -6.58 -68.46
C MET A 19 -31.59 -6.70 -68.83
N THR A 20 -31.99 -6.14 -69.97
CA THR A 20 -33.03 -6.70 -70.85
C THR A 20 -33.15 -5.89 -72.14
N MET A 21 -33.43 -6.61 -73.24
CA MET A 21 -33.93 -6.18 -74.55
C MET A 21 -32.93 -6.18 -75.73
N ILE A 22 -32.56 -7.39 -76.16
CA ILE A 22 -32.28 -7.68 -77.58
C ILE A 22 -33.27 -8.77 -78.04
N GLY A 23 -34.00 -8.48 -79.11
CA GLY A 23 -34.98 -9.35 -79.77
C GLY A 23 -36.31 -8.59 -79.95
N SER A 24 -36.81 -8.28 -81.15
CA SER A 24 -36.65 -8.99 -82.41
C SER A 24 -37.29 -8.24 -83.60
N LYS A 25 -36.84 -8.63 -84.81
CA LYS A 25 -37.53 -8.73 -86.10
C LYS A 25 -37.57 -7.55 -87.11
N MET A 26 -37.13 -7.96 -88.31
CA MET A 26 -37.17 -7.37 -89.66
C MET A 26 -38.53 -6.78 -90.07
N PRO A 27 -38.53 -6.03 -91.17
CA PRO A 27 -39.12 -6.61 -92.39
C PRO A 27 -38.27 -6.44 -93.66
N GLU A 28 -38.52 -7.35 -94.59
CA GLU A 28 -37.98 -7.54 -95.95
C GLU A 28 -38.98 -6.92 -96.98
N PRO A 29 -38.82 -7.07 -98.32
CA PRO A 29 -37.88 -6.41 -99.24
C PRO A 29 -38.60 -5.61 -100.35
N VAL A 30 -37.90 -4.76 -101.11
CA VAL A 30 -38.28 -4.46 -102.52
C VAL A 30 -37.05 -4.26 -103.42
N ALA A 31 -37.01 -5.15 -104.42
CA ALA A 31 -36.47 -5.14 -105.78
C ALA A 31 -35.53 -4.03 -106.31
N SER A 32 -34.50 -4.55 -106.98
CA SER A 32 -33.55 -3.97 -107.92
C SER A 32 -34.16 -3.28 -109.14
N GLN A 33 -33.44 -2.30 -109.69
CA GLN A 33 -33.25 -2.09 -111.13
C GLN A 33 -31.97 -1.27 -111.38
N SER A 34 -31.14 -1.75 -112.31
CA SER A 34 -29.95 -1.06 -112.85
C SER A 34 -30.35 -0.08 -113.96
N PRO A 35 -29.41 0.75 -114.44
CA PRO A 35 -28.88 0.42 -115.77
C PRO A 35 -27.35 0.53 -115.94
N SER A 36 -26.96 -0.20 -116.98
CA SER A 36 -25.73 -0.46 -117.73
C SER A 36 -24.86 0.72 -118.25
N VAL A 37 -23.52 0.49 -118.26
CA VAL A 37 -22.51 0.65 -119.37
C VAL A 37 -22.22 2.11 -119.85
N SER A 38 -21.02 2.64 -120.15
CA SER A 38 -19.66 2.19 -120.55
C SER A 38 -18.63 3.36 -120.50
N LEU A 39 -17.35 3.00 -120.31
CA LEU A 39 -16.06 3.57 -120.81
C LEU A 39 -15.84 5.09 -121.04
N GLN A 40 -14.81 5.61 -120.38
CA GLN A 40 -13.69 6.41 -120.92
C GLN A 40 -12.59 6.47 -119.84
N ALA A 41 -11.46 5.78 -119.99
CA ALA A 41 -10.21 6.23 -120.63
C ALA A 41 -9.39 7.25 -119.82
N GLN A 42 -8.13 6.84 -119.54
CA GLN A 42 -6.93 7.64 -119.23
C GLN A 42 -6.63 7.99 -117.76
N THR A 43 -5.61 7.28 -117.24
CA THR A 43 -4.57 7.79 -116.33
C THR A 43 -4.14 9.23 -116.68
N PRO A 44 -3.74 10.04 -115.67
CA PRO A 44 -2.34 10.02 -115.27
C PRO A 44 -2.08 10.01 -113.76
N VAL A 45 -0.97 9.32 -113.44
CA VAL A 45 -0.14 9.43 -112.25
C VAL A 45 0.16 10.90 -111.92
N GLN A 46 -0.08 11.36 -110.68
CA GLN A 46 0.89 12.14 -109.90
C GLN A 46 0.42 12.50 -108.47
N GLN A 47 1.35 12.31 -107.52
CA GLN A 47 1.53 13.01 -106.24
C GLN A 47 0.62 12.65 -105.05
N GLN A 48 0.99 11.61 -104.30
CA GLN A 48 0.64 11.42 -102.88
C GLN A 48 1.89 11.00 -102.06
N ALA A 49 2.93 11.83 -102.08
CA ALA A 49 4.08 11.70 -101.17
C ALA A 49 3.94 12.54 -99.87
N PRO A 50 3.26 13.72 -99.82
CA PRO A 50 3.25 14.53 -98.59
C PRO A 50 2.32 14.03 -97.46
N ILE A 51 1.25 13.29 -97.78
CA ILE A 51 0.18 12.94 -96.83
C ILE A 51 0.51 11.68 -96.02
N GLN A 52 1.18 10.69 -96.63
CA GLN A 52 1.63 9.48 -95.94
C GLN A 52 2.77 9.78 -94.95
N ASP A 53 3.72 10.66 -95.33
CA ASP A 53 4.80 11.11 -94.45
C ASP A 53 4.27 11.92 -93.26
N MET A 54 3.30 12.83 -93.46
CA MET A 54 2.65 13.56 -92.35
C MET A 54 1.84 12.64 -91.42
N HIS A 55 1.17 11.61 -91.96
CA HIS A 55 0.42 10.65 -91.16
C HIS A 55 1.35 9.75 -90.33
N GLN A 56 2.46 9.29 -90.89
CA GLN A 56 3.48 8.52 -90.16
C GLN A 56 4.21 9.36 -89.11
N GLN A 57 4.46 10.65 -89.38
CA GLN A 57 5.02 11.59 -88.39
C GLN A 57 4.09 11.79 -87.19
N GLY A 58 2.76 11.92 -87.42
CA GLY A 58 1.79 12.02 -86.33
C GLY A 58 1.70 10.75 -85.46
N ILE A 59 1.73 9.56 -86.07
CA ILE A 59 1.74 8.28 -85.33
C ILE A 59 3.02 8.14 -84.51
N ARG A 60 4.17 8.53 -85.07
CA ARG A 60 5.46 8.52 -84.36
C ARG A 60 5.43 9.34 -83.07
N GLU A 61 4.90 10.56 -83.10
CA GLU A 61 4.78 11.42 -81.91
C GLU A 61 3.85 10.81 -80.85
N VAL A 62 2.73 10.22 -81.28
CA VAL A 62 1.80 9.53 -80.38
C VAL A 62 2.46 8.32 -79.72
N VAL A 63 3.18 7.48 -80.47
CA VAL A 63 3.89 6.32 -79.92
C VAL A 63 4.99 6.76 -78.96
N MET A 64 5.78 7.79 -79.28
CA MET A 64 6.80 8.33 -78.37
C MET A 64 6.19 8.80 -77.04
N LYS A 65 5.14 9.61 -77.10
CA LYS A 65 4.49 10.16 -75.90
C LYS A 65 3.89 9.06 -75.03
N ARG A 66 3.28 8.04 -75.65
CA ARG A 66 2.67 6.92 -74.94
C ARG A 66 3.71 5.95 -74.36
N LEU A 67 4.81 5.72 -75.06
CA LEU A 67 5.92 4.93 -74.56
C LEU A 67 6.55 5.64 -73.36
N GLN A 68 6.79 6.95 -73.46
CA GLN A 68 7.26 7.75 -72.33
C GLN A 68 6.29 7.67 -71.14
N ALA A 69 4.98 7.81 -71.36
CA ALA A 69 3.99 7.65 -70.29
C ALA A 69 4.03 6.25 -69.65
N PHE A 70 4.25 5.19 -70.44
CA PHE A 70 4.43 3.85 -69.91
C PHE A 70 5.67 3.74 -69.00
N GLU A 71 6.81 4.27 -69.45
CA GLU A 71 8.08 4.24 -68.70
C GLU A 71 8.05 5.10 -67.43
N GLU A 72 7.27 6.19 -67.43
CA GLU A 72 7.13 7.08 -66.27
C GLU A 72 6.08 6.58 -65.27
N GLU A 73 4.98 5.98 -65.73
CA GLU A 73 3.83 5.64 -64.88
C GLU A 73 3.73 4.14 -64.54
N GLN A 74 3.92 3.25 -65.52
CA GLN A 74 3.63 1.82 -65.37
C GLN A 74 4.89 1.02 -65.03
N GLU A 75 6.00 1.29 -65.69
CA GLU A 75 7.26 0.55 -65.48
C GLU A 75 7.79 0.62 -64.04
N PRO A 76 7.78 1.77 -63.35
CA PRO A 76 8.19 1.83 -61.94
C PRO A 76 7.24 1.07 -61.01
N ALA A 77 5.95 1.01 -61.36
CA ALA A 77 4.95 0.26 -60.60
C ALA A 77 5.16 -1.26 -60.78
N LEU A 78 5.44 -1.71 -62.01
CA LEU A 78 5.76 -3.11 -62.31
C LEU A 78 7.06 -3.55 -61.63
N ALA A 79 8.08 -2.69 -61.61
CA ALA A 79 9.34 -2.96 -60.91
C ALA A 79 9.15 -3.20 -59.40
N ARG A 80 8.14 -2.57 -58.78
CA ARG A 80 7.78 -2.78 -57.36
C ARG A 80 6.95 -4.05 -57.12
N ALA A 81 6.35 -4.61 -58.17
CA ALA A 81 5.41 -5.73 -58.05
C ALA A 81 6.08 -7.10 -57.91
N ASN A 82 7.42 -7.15 -57.92
CA ASN A 82 8.21 -8.39 -57.79
C ASN A 82 7.75 -9.50 -58.75
N LEU A 83 7.46 -9.12 -59.99
CA LEU A 83 6.84 -10.00 -61.00
C LEU A 83 7.70 -11.23 -61.30
N GLU A 84 9.03 -11.11 -61.19
CA GLU A 84 9.96 -12.24 -61.35
C GLU A 84 9.63 -13.42 -60.41
N GLN A 85 9.15 -13.14 -59.19
CA GLN A 85 8.85 -14.19 -58.21
C GLN A 85 7.35 -14.54 -58.15
N TRP A 86 6.47 -13.61 -58.51
CA TRP A 86 5.02 -13.84 -58.48
C TRP A 86 4.47 -14.44 -59.77
N LYS A 87 4.86 -13.87 -60.92
CA LYS A 87 4.35 -14.20 -62.27
C LYS A 87 5.46 -14.10 -63.33
N PRO A 88 6.41 -15.06 -63.35
CA PRO A 88 7.61 -15.00 -64.18
C PRO A 88 7.32 -15.06 -65.69
N GLU A 89 6.26 -15.78 -66.10
CA GLU A 89 5.89 -15.91 -67.51
C GLU A 89 5.35 -14.58 -68.06
N GLU A 90 4.46 -13.93 -67.33
CA GLU A 90 3.90 -12.64 -67.70
C GLU A 90 4.95 -11.51 -67.61
N ASN A 91 5.90 -11.61 -66.67
CA ASN A 91 7.06 -10.72 -66.65
C ASN A 91 7.90 -10.85 -67.92
N ALA A 92 8.20 -12.08 -68.36
CA ALA A 92 8.91 -12.31 -69.61
C ALA A 92 8.12 -11.80 -70.84
N ALA A 93 6.79 -11.93 -70.82
CA ALA A 93 5.92 -11.41 -71.88
C ALA A 93 5.93 -9.87 -71.93
N LEU A 94 5.95 -9.18 -70.78
CA LEU A 94 6.11 -7.72 -70.72
C LEU A 94 7.45 -7.27 -71.32
N HIS A 95 8.56 -7.93 -70.96
CA HIS A 95 9.87 -7.63 -71.54
C HIS A 95 9.89 -7.84 -73.06
N THR A 96 9.36 -8.97 -73.54
CA THR A 96 9.25 -9.29 -74.97
C THR A 96 8.41 -8.25 -75.71
N LEU A 97 7.24 -7.87 -75.18
CA LEU A 97 6.39 -6.85 -75.79
C LEU A 97 7.06 -5.47 -75.83
N LYS A 98 7.82 -5.11 -74.78
CA LYS A 98 8.60 -3.87 -74.76
C LYS A 98 9.70 -3.88 -75.82
N GLU A 99 10.43 -4.99 -75.98
CA GLU A 99 11.43 -5.15 -77.04
C GLU A 99 10.80 -5.06 -78.44
N ASP A 100 9.63 -5.66 -78.65
CA ASP A 100 8.87 -5.59 -79.91
C ASP A 100 8.43 -4.16 -80.27
N VAL A 101 8.00 -3.37 -79.28
CA VAL A 101 7.69 -1.94 -79.46
C VAL A 101 8.92 -1.19 -79.94
N LEU A 102 10.06 -1.35 -79.25
CA LEU A 102 11.31 -0.66 -79.57
C LEU A 102 11.85 -1.08 -80.96
N SER A 103 11.79 -2.38 -81.27
CA SER A 103 12.22 -2.93 -82.56
C SER A 103 11.37 -2.44 -83.73
N SER A 104 10.04 -2.43 -83.56
CA SER A 104 9.11 -1.93 -84.60
C SER A 104 9.25 -0.43 -84.80
N PHE A 105 9.43 0.33 -83.72
CA PHE A 105 9.68 1.77 -83.77
C PHE A 105 10.99 2.12 -84.49
N ALA A 106 12.08 1.37 -84.21
CA ALA A 106 13.38 1.56 -84.86
C ALA A 106 13.35 1.24 -86.37
N LYS A 107 12.49 0.29 -86.79
CA LYS A 107 12.26 -0.07 -88.21
C LYS A 107 11.36 0.91 -88.96
N GLY A 108 10.78 1.89 -88.28
CA GLY A 108 9.83 2.86 -88.86
C GLY A 108 8.39 2.33 -89.01
N ASP A 109 8.09 1.13 -88.49
CA ASP A 109 6.73 0.60 -88.48
C ASP A 109 5.97 1.10 -87.25
N TYR A 110 5.57 2.38 -87.32
CA TYR A 110 4.92 3.07 -86.20
C TYR A 110 3.50 2.52 -85.91
N ALA A 111 2.83 1.95 -86.91
CA ALA A 111 1.53 1.31 -86.72
C ALA A 111 1.65 0.04 -85.89
N LEU A 112 2.61 -0.83 -86.24
CA LEU A 112 2.91 -2.03 -85.45
C LEU A 112 3.43 -1.67 -84.05
N ALA A 113 4.30 -0.66 -83.94
CA ALA A 113 4.79 -0.19 -82.64
C ALA A 113 3.65 0.29 -81.74
N SER A 114 2.68 1.04 -82.29
CA SER A 114 1.48 1.46 -81.54
C SER A 114 0.64 0.27 -81.07
N GLN A 115 0.41 -0.72 -81.94
CA GLN A 115 -0.36 -1.92 -81.58
C GLN A 115 0.34 -2.74 -80.49
N ARG A 116 1.67 -2.92 -80.58
CA ARG A 116 2.44 -3.61 -79.55
C ARG A 116 2.45 -2.83 -78.23
N LEU A 117 2.45 -1.51 -78.30
CA LEU A 117 2.36 -0.65 -77.12
C LEU A 117 0.96 -0.74 -76.47
N ASP A 118 -0.11 -0.85 -77.25
CA ASP A 118 -1.46 -1.13 -76.72
C ASP A 118 -1.49 -2.45 -75.95
N GLN A 119 -0.88 -3.51 -76.51
CA GLN A 119 -0.79 -4.81 -75.86
C GLN A 119 0.05 -4.77 -74.58
N LEU A 120 1.20 -4.09 -74.62
CA LEU A 120 2.07 -3.89 -73.46
C LEU A 120 1.35 -3.15 -72.33
N SER A 121 0.71 -2.02 -72.64
CA SER A 121 -0.03 -1.22 -71.64
C SER A 121 -1.22 -1.97 -71.06
N LEU A 122 -1.94 -2.75 -71.88
CA LEU A 122 -3.08 -3.55 -71.41
C LEU A 122 -2.62 -4.66 -70.46
N LEU A 123 -1.58 -5.41 -70.82
CA LEU A 123 -1.02 -6.48 -69.97
C LEU A 123 -0.49 -5.90 -68.66
N ALA A 124 0.27 -4.80 -68.72
CA ALA A 124 0.78 -4.11 -67.54
C ALA A 124 -0.35 -3.66 -66.61
N GLN A 125 -1.41 -3.05 -67.15
CA GLN A 125 -2.55 -2.62 -66.35
C GLN A 125 -3.27 -3.80 -65.68
N GLN A 126 -3.50 -4.90 -66.41
CA GLN A 126 -4.11 -6.10 -65.85
C GLN A 126 -3.29 -6.68 -64.70
N LEU A 127 -1.97 -6.77 -64.87
CA LEU A 127 -1.05 -7.27 -63.84
C LEU A 127 -1.01 -6.37 -62.61
N LEU A 128 -1.01 -5.04 -62.78
CA LEU A 128 -1.02 -4.10 -61.66
C LEU A 128 -2.32 -4.16 -60.85
N VAL A 129 -3.47 -4.35 -61.53
CA VAL A 129 -4.76 -4.54 -60.86
C VAL A 129 -4.77 -5.85 -60.08
N GLU A 130 -4.41 -6.95 -60.74
CA GLU A 130 -4.37 -8.28 -60.10
C GLU A 130 -3.37 -8.32 -58.94
N TRP A 131 -2.23 -7.64 -59.05
CA TRP A 131 -1.25 -7.51 -57.97
C TRP A 131 -1.84 -6.83 -56.74
N GLY A 132 -2.56 -5.73 -56.95
CA GLY A 132 -3.24 -4.99 -55.89
C GLY A 132 -4.32 -5.84 -55.20
N GLU A 133 -5.18 -6.48 -55.99
CA GLU A 133 -6.26 -7.35 -55.51
C GLU A 133 -5.73 -8.58 -54.76
N THR A 134 -4.69 -9.23 -55.30
CA THR A 134 -4.05 -10.38 -54.66
C THR A 134 -3.42 -9.98 -53.33
N PHE A 135 -2.73 -8.84 -53.27
CA PHE A 135 -2.16 -8.34 -52.03
C PHE A 135 -3.24 -8.11 -50.95
N VAL A 136 -4.35 -7.44 -51.31
CA VAL A 136 -5.46 -7.17 -50.38
C VAL A 136 -6.11 -8.48 -49.92
N SER A 137 -6.32 -9.41 -50.83
CA SER A 137 -6.90 -10.73 -50.53
C SER A 137 -6.02 -11.53 -49.56
N GLU A 138 -4.72 -11.64 -49.84
CA GLU A 138 -3.75 -12.35 -48.99
C GLU A 138 -3.62 -11.69 -47.60
N MET A 139 -3.64 -10.35 -47.51
CA MET A 139 -3.68 -9.63 -46.23
C MET A 139 -4.94 -9.95 -45.43
N LEU A 140 -6.12 -9.95 -46.07
CA LEU A 140 -7.38 -10.26 -45.41
C LEU A 140 -7.42 -11.71 -44.89
N MET A 141 -6.90 -12.66 -45.68
CA MET A 141 -6.78 -14.06 -45.27
C MET A 141 -5.84 -14.20 -44.06
N ALA A 142 -4.70 -13.51 -44.06
CA ALA A 142 -3.76 -13.51 -42.94
C ALA A 142 -4.36 -12.88 -41.67
N GLU A 143 -5.10 -11.78 -41.78
CA GLU A 143 -5.79 -11.15 -40.65
C GLU A 143 -6.88 -12.05 -40.07
N ASN A 144 -7.66 -12.72 -40.92
CA ASN A 144 -8.68 -13.66 -40.48
C ASN A 144 -8.06 -14.88 -39.80
N ALA A 145 -6.94 -15.40 -40.32
CA ALA A 145 -6.21 -16.48 -39.68
C ALA A 145 -5.68 -16.06 -38.30
N LEU A 146 -5.13 -14.84 -38.16
CA LEU A 146 -4.72 -14.31 -36.85
C LEU A 146 -5.90 -14.22 -35.87
N LYS A 147 -7.08 -13.76 -36.33
CA LYS A 147 -8.30 -13.69 -35.50
C LYS A 147 -8.78 -15.07 -35.03
N ASN A 148 -8.55 -16.10 -35.84
CA ASN A 148 -8.94 -17.49 -35.57
C ASN A 148 -7.82 -18.30 -34.89
N ASP A 149 -6.73 -17.65 -34.46
CA ASP A 149 -5.56 -18.30 -33.87
C ASP A 149 -4.87 -19.33 -34.79
N ASP A 150 -5.05 -19.22 -36.11
CA ASP A 150 -4.44 -20.12 -37.10
C ASP A 150 -3.08 -19.58 -37.57
N TYR A 151 -2.02 -19.98 -36.87
CA TYR A 151 -0.65 -19.61 -37.21
C TYR A 151 -0.23 -20.06 -38.61
N VAL A 152 -0.61 -21.28 -39.01
CA VAL A 152 -0.11 -21.90 -40.24
C VAL A 152 -0.69 -21.18 -41.45
N ALA A 153 -2.01 -21.00 -41.48
CA ALA A 153 -2.67 -20.25 -42.54
C ALA A 153 -2.22 -18.78 -42.54
N GLY A 154 -2.14 -18.14 -41.37
CA GLY A 154 -1.76 -16.74 -41.28
C GLY A 154 -0.34 -16.48 -41.79
N LYS A 155 0.62 -17.32 -41.39
CA LYS A 155 2.01 -17.21 -41.86
C LYS A 155 2.11 -17.42 -43.37
N PHE A 156 1.38 -18.39 -43.92
CA PHE A 156 1.35 -18.64 -45.36
C PHE A 156 0.87 -17.40 -46.13
N HIS A 157 -0.29 -16.85 -45.76
CA HIS A 157 -0.90 -15.72 -46.44
C HIS A 157 -0.09 -14.41 -46.28
N VAL A 158 0.43 -14.11 -45.08
CA VAL A 158 1.24 -12.89 -44.89
C VAL A 158 2.59 -12.97 -45.62
N THR A 159 3.17 -14.18 -45.76
CA THR A 159 4.40 -14.37 -46.52
C THR A 159 4.16 -14.10 -48.01
N LYS A 160 3.02 -14.54 -48.56
CA LYS A 160 2.62 -14.17 -49.93
C LYS A 160 2.37 -12.67 -50.08
N ALA A 161 1.69 -12.04 -49.13
CA ALA A 161 1.51 -10.59 -49.15
C ALA A 161 2.86 -9.83 -49.15
N LEU A 162 3.84 -10.30 -48.36
CA LEU A 162 5.21 -9.77 -48.33
C LEU A 162 6.01 -10.10 -49.60
N LEU A 163 5.72 -11.20 -50.29
CA LEU A 163 6.30 -11.49 -51.61
C LEU A 163 5.88 -10.42 -52.62
N LEU A 164 4.61 -10.01 -52.59
CA LEU A 164 4.04 -9.01 -53.49
C LEU A 164 4.47 -7.57 -53.12
N LYS A 165 4.50 -7.25 -51.82
CA LYS A 165 4.90 -5.93 -51.29
C LYS A 165 5.87 -6.10 -50.12
N PRO A 166 7.18 -6.28 -50.38
CA PRO A 166 8.17 -6.56 -49.34
C PRO A 166 8.29 -5.47 -48.27
N ASP A 167 7.99 -4.22 -48.62
CA ASP A 167 8.13 -3.07 -47.73
C ASP A 167 6.86 -2.62 -47.03
N GLU A 168 5.76 -3.35 -47.22
CA GLU A 168 4.48 -2.96 -46.63
C GLU A 168 4.47 -3.13 -45.12
N SER A 169 4.37 -2.00 -44.41
CA SER A 169 4.45 -1.95 -42.94
C SER A 169 3.36 -2.78 -42.25
N GLY A 170 2.15 -2.80 -42.83
CA GLY A 170 1.03 -3.59 -42.34
C GLY A 170 1.33 -5.09 -42.36
N ALA A 171 1.86 -5.58 -43.47
CA ALA A 171 2.23 -7.00 -43.63
C ALA A 171 3.39 -7.40 -42.69
N LYS A 172 4.42 -6.55 -42.55
CA LYS A 172 5.53 -6.79 -41.60
C LYS A 172 5.03 -6.86 -40.15
N ASN A 173 4.11 -5.97 -39.76
CA ASN A 173 3.53 -5.97 -38.42
C ASN A 173 2.63 -7.19 -38.18
N LEU A 174 1.85 -7.60 -39.19
CA LEU A 174 1.01 -8.79 -39.13
C LEU A 174 1.86 -10.07 -38.98
N LEU A 175 2.97 -10.17 -39.72
CA LEU A 175 3.92 -11.28 -39.58
C LEU A 175 4.48 -11.35 -38.15
N LYS A 176 4.92 -10.23 -37.56
CA LYS A 176 5.39 -10.20 -36.16
C LYS A 176 4.34 -10.71 -35.17
N LYS A 177 3.07 -10.31 -35.35
CA LYS A 177 1.97 -10.80 -34.49
C LYS A 177 1.74 -12.30 -34.65
N LEU A 178 1.81 -12.81 -35.88
CA LEU A 178 1.70 -14.25 -36.16
C LEU A 178 2.88 -15.04 -35.60
N GLU A 179 4.10 -14.53 -35.70
CA GLU A 179 5.29 -15.20 -35.14
C GLU A 179 5.24 -15.34 -33.62
N ALA A 180 4.61 -14.39 -32.92
CA ALA A 180 4.39 -14.46 -31.48
C ALA A 180 3.17 -15.32 -31.07
N LEU A 181 2.32 -15.72 -32.03
CA LEU A 181 1.07 -16.42 -31.75
C LEU A 181 1.26 -17.81 -31.11
N PRO A 182 2.20 -18.68 -31.54
CA PRO A 182 2.37 -20.00 -30.93
C PRO A 182 2.70 -19.92 -29.43
N GLU A 183 3.61 -19.01 -29.05
CA GLU A 183 3.96 -18.78 -27.65
C GLU A 183 2.76 -18.26 -26.85
N LEU A 184 2.00 -17.31 -27.43
CA LEU A 184 0.79 -16.78 -26.83
C LEU A 184 -0.24 -17.90 -26.56
N LEU A 185 -0.49 -18.79 -27.52
CA LEU A 185 -1.45 -19.88 -27.36
C LEU A 185 -1.03 -20.87 -26.26
N GLU A 186 0.26 -21.18 -26.16
CA GLU A 186 0.78 -22.01 -25.07
C GLU A 186 0.66 -21.32 -23.69
N LEU A 187 0.81 -19.99 -23.62
CA LEU A 187 0.51 -19.23 -22.41
C LEU A 187 -0.98 -19.29 -22.06
N LEU A 188 -1.87 -19.08 -23.03
CA LEU A 188 -3.32 -19.13 -22.80
C LEU A 188 -3.78 -20.51 -22.31
N LYS A 189 -3.25 -21.58 -22.92
CA LYS A 189 -3.50 -22.96 -22.47
C LYS A 189 -3.04 -23.19 -21.03
N ARG A 190 -1.86 -22.69 -20.65
CA ARG A 190 -1.36 -22.77 -19.27
C ARG A 190 -2.23 -21.95 -18.30
N ALA A 191 -2.73 -20.79 -18.72
CA ALA A 191 -3.65 -19.99 -17.92
C ALA A 191 -4.99 -20.72 -17.71
N ASP A 192 -5.52 -21.40 -18.72
CA ASP A 192 -6.74 -22.20 -18.60
C ASP A 192 -6.55 -23.41 -17.67
N VAL A 193 -5.40 -24.09 -17.74
CA VAL A 193 -5.06 -25.14 -16.77
C VAL A 193 -5.02 -24.59 -15.34
N ALA A 194 -4.36 -23.45 -15.13
CA ALA A 194 -4.31 -22.80 -13.81
C ALA A 194 -5.70 -22.39 -13.31
N ARG A 195 -6.58 -21.95 -14.21
CA ARG A 195 -7.98 -21.66 -13.91
C ARG A 195 -8.74 -22.90 -13.44
N ILE A 196 -8.59 -24.03 -14.13
CA ILE A 196 -9.22 -25.31 -13.74
C ILE A 196 -8.72 -25.76 -12.36
N GLU A 197 -7.43 -25.57 -12.10
CA GLU A 197 -6.81 -25.83 -10.79
C GLU A 197 -7.24 -24.85 -9.68
N ASN A 198 -8.01 -23.80 -10.00
CA ASN A 198 -8.32 -22.68 -9.12
C ASN A 198 -7.07 -21.99 -8.53
N ASN A 199 -5.96 -22.05 -9.27
CA ASN A 199 -4.70 -21.43 -8.89
C ASN A 199 -4.61 -20.03 -9.51
N PHE A 200 -5.18 -19.04 -8.82
CA PHE A 200 -5.30 -17.67 -9.30
C PHE A 200 -3.94 -16.98 -9.42
N GLU A 201 -2.98 -17.30 -8.55
CA GLU A 201 -1.61 -16.78 -8.59
C GLU A 201 -0.89 -17.23 -9.87
N LYS A 202 -0.98 -18.53 -10.18
CA LYS A 202 -0.44 -19.11 -11.41
C LYS A 202 -1.15 -18.56 -12.65
N GLU A 203 -2.48 -18.48 -12.62
CA GLU A 203 -3.26 -17.90 -13.72
C GLU A 203 -2.83 -16.45 -13.99
N LEU A 204 -2.73 -15.62 -12.94
CA LEU A 204 -2.33 -14.22 -13.06
C LEU A 204 -0.93 -14.08 -13.67
N THR A 205 0.04 -14.84 -13.16
CA THR A 205 1.44 -14.81 -13.64
C THR A 205 1.54 -15.15 -15.12
N VAL A 206 0.82 -16.19 -15.57
CA VAL A 206 0.82 -16.60 -16.97
C VAL A 206 0.11 -15.57 -17.86
N LEU A 207 -1.00 -15.00 -17.38
CA LEU A 207 -1.72 -13.95 -18.11
C LEU A 207 -0.94 -12.63 -18.20
N GLU A 208 -0.07 -12.32 -17.24
CA GLU A 208 0.84 -11.18 -17.33
C GLU A 208 1.84 -11.32 -18.49
N HIS A 209 2.41 -12.52 -18.68
CA HIS A 209 3.26 -12.81 -19.83
C HIS A 209 2.47 -12.77 -21.15
N ALA A 210 1.26 -13.35 -21.18
CA ALA A 210 0.40 -13.30 -22.37
C ALA A 210 0.03 -11.85 -22.75
N PHE A 211 -0.24 -11.00 -21.75
CA PHE A 211 -0.54 -9.59 -21.95
C PHE A 211 0.64 -8.79 -22.48
N ALA A 212 1.88 -9.14 -22.10
CA ALA A 212 3.08 -8.50 -22.65
C ALA A 212 3.27 -8.79 -24.15
N ILE A 213 2.82 -9.96 -24.62
CA ILE A 213 2.87 -10.35 -26.04
C ILE A 213 1.74 -9.71 -26.85
N ALA A 214 0.51 -9.75 -26.32
CA ALA A 214 -0.68 -9.29 -27.03
C ALA A 214 -1.59 -8.43 -26.14
N PRO A 215 -1.21 -7.17 -25.87
CA PRO A 215 -1.97 -6.29 -24.97
C PRO A 215 -3.37 -5.96 -25.48
N ASP A 216 -3.56 -5.99 -26.81
CA ASP A 216 -4.83 -5.67 -27.47
C ASP A 216 -5.80 -6.87 -27.54
N ARG A 217 -5.39 -8.06 -27.08
CA ARG A 217 -6.24 -9.25 -27.12
C ARG A 217 -7.38 -9.12 -26.10
N GLY A 218 -8.60 -9.26 -26.60
CA GLY A 218 -9.82 -9.11 -25.81
C GLY A 218 -9.84 -9.97 -24.55
N GLY A 219 -10.32 -9.39 -23.44
CA GLY A 219 -10.51 -10.10 -22.17
C GLY A 219 -9.26 -10.29 -21.30
N LEU A 220 -8.04 -10.23 -21.84
CA LEU A 220 -6.81 -10.44 -21.07
C LEU A 220 -6.65 -9.42 -19.94
N LYS A 221 -6.76 -8.13 -20.25
CA LYS A 221 -6.64 -7.05 -19.26
C LYS A 221 -7.67 -7.20 -18.14
N GLN A 222 -8.94 -7.38 -18.50
CA GLN A 222 -10.02 -7.51 -17.54
C GLN A 222 -9.82 -8.72 -16.62
N ARG A 223 -9.43 -9.88 -17.17
CA ARG A 223 -9.17 -11.09 -16.37
C ARG A 223 -8.01 -10.87 -15.41
N LYS A 224 -6.91 -10.28 -15.88
CA LYS A 224 -5.75 -9.93 -15.04
C LYS A 224 -6.13 -9.02 -13.87
N GLU A 225 -6.84 -7.94 -14.14
CA GLU A 225 -7.28 -6.98 -13.13
C GLU A 225 -8.23 -7.62 -12.11
N MET A 226 -9.19 -8.43 -12.58
CA MET A 226 -10.11 -9.18 -11.71
C MET A 226 -9.37 -10.16 -10.79
N LEU A 227 -8.39 -10.90 -11.32
CA LEU A 227 -7.58 -11.83 -10.54
C LEU A 227 -6.72 -11.11 -9.51
N ALA A 228 -6.07 -10.01 -9.90
CA ALA A 228 -5.27 -9.21 -9.00
C ALA A 228 -6.10 -8.68 -7.82
N GLU A 229 -7.30 -8.17 -8.07
CA GLU A 229 -8.21 -7.70 -7.02
C GLU A 229 -8.70 -8.87 -6.15
N THR A 230 -9.01 -10.02 -6.75
CA THR A 230 -9.43 -11.23 -6.00
C THR A 230 -8.33 -11.72 -5.05
N LEU A 231 -7.09 -11.78 -5.52
CA LEU A 231 -5.93 -12.18 -4.71
C LEU A 231 -5.67 -11.18 -3.58
N LYS A 232 -5.84 -9.89 -3.87
CA LYS A 232 -5.71 -8.82 -2.89
C LYS A 232 -6.77 -8.93 -1.79
N GLU A 233 -8.04 -9.18 -2.14
CA GLU A 233 -9.13 -9.38 -1.17
C GLU A 233 -8.93 -10.65 -0.32
N ARG A 234 -8.46 -11.74 -0.93
CA ARG A 234 -8.10 -12.98 -0.21
C ARG A 234 -6.98 -12.75 0.80
N THR A 235 -5.90 -12.10 0.35
CA THR A 235 -4.75 -11.78 1.20
C THR A 235 -5.17 -10.86 2.35
N PHE A 236 -6.00 -9.86 2.09
CA PHE A 236 -6.58 -9.00 3.12
C PHE A 236 -7.38 -9.81 4.15
N SER A 237 -8.29 -10.67 3.68
CA SER A 237 -9.12 -11.52 4.54
C SER A 237 -8.29 -12.46 5.40
N GLN A 238 -7.22 -13.05 4.85
CA GLN A 238 -6.27 -13.88 5.59
C GLN A 238 -5.57 -13.10 6.71
N TRP A 239 -5.11 -11.87 6.44
CA TRP A 239 -4.50 -11.02 7.46
C TRP A 239 -5.49 -10.65 8.56
N ILE A 240 -6.73 -10.30 8.22
CA ILE A 240 -7.78 -10.01 9.20
C ILE A 240 -8.06 -11.24 10.07
N SER A 241 -8.27 -12.41 9.47
CA SER A 241 -8.51 -13.66 10.20
C SER A 241 -7.34 -14.02 11.13
N SER A 242 -6.11 -13.93 10.63
CA SER A 242 -4.90 -14.19 11.42
C SER A 242 -4.74 -13.21 12.59
N ALA A 243 -5.15 -11.95 12.42
CA ALA A 243 -5.15 -10.99 13.51
C ALA A 243 -6.17 -11.34 14.61
N TRP A 244 -7.37 -11.79 14.24
CA TRP A 244 -8.37 -12.26 15.20
C TRP A 244 -7.92 -13.49 15.97
N GLN A 245 -7.34 -14.49 15.29
CA GLN A 245 -6.75 -15.67 15.94
C GLN A 245 -5.62 -15.30 16.93
N ALA A 246 -4.81 -14.28 16.60
CA ALA A 246 -3.80 -13.77 17.51
C ALA A 246 -4.43 -13.10 18.75
N LEU A 247 -5.51 -12.34 18.58
CA LEU A 247 -6.26 -11.73 19.69
C LEU A 247 -6.87 -12.78 20.63
N GLU A 248 -7.41 -13.88 20.11
CA GLU A 248 -7.92 -14.99 20.92
C GLU A 248 -6.83 -15.57 21.84
N LYS A 249 -5.58 -15.58 21.36
CA LYS A 249 -4.40 -16.04 22.11
C LYS A 249 -3.77 -14.94 22.98
N ASN A 250 -4.37 -13.74 23.05
CA ASN A 250 -3.83 -12.54 23.69
C ASN A 250 -2.47 -12.07 23.10
N ASP A 251 -2.12 -12.48 21.88
CA ASP A 251 -0.92 -12.04 21.19
C ASP A 251 -1.17 -10.72 20.46
N ILE A 252 -1.04 -9.63 21.20
CA ILE A 252 -1.25 -8.25 20.71
C ILE A 252 -0.23 -7.88 19.62
N ASN A 253 1.00 -8.39 19.69
CA ASN A 253 2.06 -8.02 18.75
C ASN A 253 1.77 -8.60 17.37
N THR A 254 1.42 -9.89 17.29
CA THR A 254 1.03 -10.54 16.04
C THR A 254 -0.26 -9.94 15.48
N ALA A 255 -1.24 -9.63 16.34
CA ALA A 255 -2.48 -8.96 15.91
C ALA A 255 -2.21 -7.59 15.26
N ARG A 256 -1.35 -6.75 15.87
CA ARG A 256 -0.96 -5.45 15.31
C ARG A 256 -0.21 -5.59 13.99
N LEU A 257 0.72 -6.53 13.90
CA LEU A 257 1.46 -6.80 12.67
C LEU A 257 0.51 -7.13 11.51
N ASN A 258 -0.42 -8.08 11.72
CA ASN A 258 -1.38 -8.49 10.72
C ASN A 258 -2.38 -7.36 10.38
N TYR A 259 -2.82 -6.57 11.36
CA TYR A 259 -3.61 -5.35 11.12
C TYR A 259 -2.88 -4.39 10.17
N HIS A 260 -1.59 -4.13 10.39
CA HIS A 260 -0.83 -3.22 9.53
C HIS A 260 -0.62 -3.80 8.12
N ARG A 261 -0.42 -5.11 7.99
CA ARG A 261 -0.37 -5.79 6.68
C ARG A 261 -1.69 -5.65 5.92
N ALA A 262 -2.82 -5.90 6.58
CA ALA A 262 -4.15 -5.71 6.00
C ALA A 262 -4.38 -4.24 5.58
N LYS A 263 -4.01 -3.28 6.43
CA LYS A 263 -4.16 -1.84 6.16
C LYS A 263 -3.36 -1.34 4.95
N ARG A 264 -2.21 -1.95 4.66
CA ARG A 264 -1.43 -1.63 3.45
C ARG A 264 -2.15 -2.04 2.16
N LEU A 265 -2.97 -3.09 2.21
CA LEU A 265 -3.77 -3.54 1.05
C LEU A 265 -5.01 -2.67 0.86
N TYR A 266 -5.77 -2.43 1.94
CA TYR A 266 -6.93 -1.55 1.93
C TYR A 266 -6.94 -0.64 3.15
N ALA A 267 -6.86 0.67 2.95
CA ALA A 267 -6.68 1.61 4.06
C ALA A 267 -7.97 1.92 4.85
N LYS A 268 -9.15 1.74 4.26
CA LYS A 268 -10.44 2.29 4.76
C LYS A 268 -11.55 1.23 4.96
N ARG A 269 -11.19 -0.04 5.10
CA ARG A 269 -12.14 -1.13 5.34
C ARG A 269 -12.71 -1.09 6.76
N ALA A 270 -13.99 -1.39 6.93
CA ALA A 270 -14.67 -1.33 8.22
C ALA A 270 -14.10 -2.36 9.21
N GLU A 271 -13.68 -3.51 8.71
CA GLU A 271 -13.04 -4.61 9.43
C GLU A 271 -11.79 -4.15 10.19
N LEU A 272 -11.05 -3.17 9.64
CA LEU A 272 -9.87 -2.58 10.29
C LEU A 272 -10.25 -1.78 11.53
N LYS A 273 -11.37 -1.04 11.48
CA LYS A 273 -11.82 -0.28 12.65
C LYS A 273 -12.16 -1.24 13.79
N SER A 274 -12.99 -2.24 13.52
CA SER A 274 -13.40 -3.25 14.51
C SER A 274 -12.19 -3.99 15.09
N LEU A 275 -11.23 -4.38 14.24
CA LEU A 275 -10.01 -5.06 14.68
C LEU A 275 -9.13 -4.15 15.55
N ASN A 276 -8.97 -2.88 15.18
CA ASN A 276 -8.18 -1.92 15.95
C ASN A 276 -8.80 -1.64 17.33
N ASP A 277 -10.13 -1.49 17.39
CA ASP A 277 -10.85 -1.29 18.64
C ASP A 277 -10.71 -2.52 19.56
N ALA A 278 -10.75 -3.73 18.99
CA ALA A 278 -10.51 -4.97 19.73
C ALA A 278 -9.06 -5.08 20.24
N ILE A 279 -8.07 -4.76 19.40
CA ILE A 279 -6.65 -4.68 19.81
C ILE A 279 -6.49 -3.73 20.99
N ALA A 280 -7.06 -2.52 20.91
CA ALA A 280 -6.96 -1.51 21.95
C ALA A 280 -7.60 -2.01 23.26
N LYS A 281 -8.80 -2.58 23.19
CA LYS A 281 -9.53 -3.11 24.37
C LYS A 281 -8.77 -4.24 25.06
N ILE A 282 -8.25 -5.21 24.29
CA ILE A 282 -7.52 -6.35 24.86
C ILE A 282 -6.16 -5.89 25.41
N SER A 283 -5.44 -5.02 24.70
CA SER A 283 -4.18 -4.42 25.19
C SER A 283 -4.41 -3.73 26.54
N ALA A 284 -5.40 -2.84 26.62
CA ALA A 284 -5.74 -2.12 27.84
C ALA A 284 -6.04 -3.07 29.02
N ARG A 285 -6.75 -4.17 28.77
CA ARG A 285 -7.05 -5.19 29.79
C ARG A 285 -5.78 -5.92 30.26
N LEU A 286 -4.90 -6.30 29.34
CA LEU A 286 -3.66 -7.00 29.67
C LEU A 286 -2.69 -6.10 30.43
N ASP A 287 -2.57 -4.84 30.00
CA ASP A 287 -1.76 -3.83 30.67
C ASP A 287 -2.25 -3.63 32.11
N LEU A 288 -3.57 -3.43 32.31
CA LEU A 288 -4.17 -3.33 33.65
C LEU A 288 -3.84 -4.55 34.53
N LYS A 289 -4.01 -5.77 33.98
CA LYS A 289 -3.69 -7.01 34.71
C LYS A 289 -2.21 -7.05 35.12
N GLN A 290 -1.31 -6.64 34.24
CA GLN A 290 0.12 -6.59 34.52
C GLN A 290 0.43 -5.58 35.63
N TRP A 291 -0.11 -4.37 35.55
CA TRP A 291 0.07 -3.34 36.57
C TRP A 291 -0.41 -3.80 37.95
N LEU A 292 -1.60 -4.39 38.03
CA LEU A 292 -2.14 -4.94 39.27
C LEU A 292 -1.25 -6.06 39.84
N SER A 293 -0.72 -6.93 38.97
CA SER A 293 0.20 -7.99 39.37
C SER A 293 1.49 -7.42 39.99
N VAL A 294 2.11 -6.45 39.32
CA VAL A 294 3.37 -5.82 39.78
C VAL A 294 3.14 -5.03 41.08
N ALA A 295 2.06 -4.26 41.18
CA ALA A 295 1.71 -3.55 42.41
C ALA A 295 1.50 -4.52 43.58
N GLY A 296 0.76 -5.62 43.35
CA GLY A 296 0.56 -6.68 44.35
C GLY A 296 1.87 -7.36 44.76
N GLN A 297 2.84 -7.50 43.85
CA GLN A 297 4.18 -7.99 44.19
C GLN A 297 4.94 -7.03 45.10
N MET A 298 4.91 -5.71 44.82
CA MET A 298 5.52 -4.71 45.69
C MET A 298 4.89 -4.73 47.09
N ILE A 299 3.56 -4.87 47.19
CA ILE A 299 2.87 -5.02 48.48
C ILE A 299 3.35 -6.26 49.23
N ARG A 300 3.47 -7.43 48.57
CA ARG A 300 3.97 -8.66 49.21
C ARG A 300 5.41 -8.53 49.71
N GLN A 301 6.20 -7.67 49.08
CA GLN A 301 7.57 -7.33 49.48
C GLN A 301 7.64 -6.20 50.51
N ASP A 302 6.49 -5.69 50.98
CA ASP A 302 6.37 -4.55 51.90
C ASP A 302 6.96 -3.23 51.34
N GLU A 303 7.02 -3.13 50.01
CA GLU A 303 7.55 -1.99 49.23
C GLU A 303 6.43 -1.00 48.84
N TRP A 304 5.77 -0.47 49.87
CA TRP A 304 4.54 0.33 49.72
C TRP A 304 4.70 1.61 48.88
N LEU A 305 5.85 2.28 48.98
CA LEU A 305 6.13 3.47 48.18
C LEU A 305 6.23 3.14 46.68
N LYS A 306 6.76 1.96 46.34
CA LYS A 306 6.81 1.50 44.94
C LYS A 306 5.41 1.13 44.45
N ALA A 307 4.61 0.44 45.28
CA ALA A 307 3.22 0.12 44.97
C ALA A 307 2.38 1.37 44.71
N GLU A 308 2.50 2.40 45.58
CA GLU A 308 1.84 3.68 45.42
C GLU A 308 2.15 4.33 44.07
N ARG A 309 3.43 4.39 43.68
CA ARG A 309 3.85 4.94 42.38
C ARG A 309 3.26 4.17 41.21
N ILE A 310 3.30 2.83 41.27
CA ILE A 310 2.71 1.98 40.23
C ILE A 310 1.21 2.25 40.08
N TYR A 311 0.46 2.33 41.19
CA TYR A 311 -0.96 2.65 41.12
C TYR A 311 -1.21 4.05 40.55
N ALA A 312 -0.43 5.06 40.96
CA ALA A 312 -0.54 6.42 40.45
C ALA A 312 -0.30 6.48 38.93
N GLU A 313 0.75 5.84 38.44
CA GLU A 313 1.06 5.75 37.01
C GLU A 313 -0.04 5.01 36.25
N SER A 314 -0.56 3.91 36.82
CA SER A 314 -1.62 3.11 36.21
C SER A 314 -2.94 3.88 36.10
N LEU A 315 -3.26 4.73 37.07
CA LEU A 315 -4.46 5.58 37.07
C LEU A 315 -4.44 6.65 35.98
N GLN A 316 -3.26 7.07 35.49
CA GLN A 316 -3.20 7.97 34.33
C GLN A 316 -3.77 7.32 33.07
N ARG A 317 -3.66 5.98 32.95
CA ARG A 317 -4.16 5.20 31.80
C ARG A 317 -5.55 4.63 32.04
N HIS A 318 -5.87 4.28 33.28
CA HIS A 318 -7.14 3.67 33.68
C HIS A 318 -7.81 4.48 34.81
N PRO A 319 -8.18 5.74 34.56
CA PRO A 319 -8.59 6.66 35.62
C PRO A 319 -9.87 6.23 36.33
N GLN A 320 -10.72 5.43 35.68
CA GLN A 320 -12.01 4.94 36.19
C GLN A 320 -11.93 3.57 36.87
N ASP A 321 -10.75 2.94 36.91
CA ASP A 321 -10.61 1.61 37.53
C ASP A 321 -10.66 1.71 39.06
N LYS A 322 -11.67 1.07 39.65
CA LYS A 322 -11.87 1.10 41.11
C LYS A 322 -10.74 0.41 41.86
N THR A 323 -10.25 -0.73 41.37
CA THR A 323 -9.21 -1.51 42.06
C THR A 323 -7.90 -0.74 42.13
N LEU A 324 -7.53 0.00 41.08
CA LEU A 324 -6.36 0.88 41.11
C LEU A 324 -6.54 2.05 42.09
N ARG A 325 -7.73 2.67 42.15
CA ARG A 325 -8.01 3.76 43.10
C ARG A 325 -7.94 3.29 44.55
N ASP A 326 -8.59 2.16 44.86
CA ASP A 326 -8.62 1.58 46.20
C ASP A 326 -7.19 1.17 46.61
N GLY A 327 -6.42 0.56 45.68
CA GLY A 327 -5.02 0.20 45.89
C GLY A 327 -4.11 1.41 46.12
N PHE A 328 -4.28 2.48 45.35
CA PHE A 328 -3.55 3.74 45.53
C PHE A 328 -3.83 4.34 46.91
N GLN A 329 -5.10 4.49 47.29
CA GLN A 329 -5.48 5.04 48.58
C GLN A 329 -4.91 4.23 49.75
N LEU A 330 -4.98 2.90 49.66
CA LEU A 330 -4.39 2.02 50.66
C LEU A 330 -2.87 2.22 50.75
N ALA A 331 -2.17 2.23 49.61
CA ALA A 331 -0.72 2.38 49.59
C ALA A 331 -0.28 3.75 50.14
N THR A 332 -0.92 4.84 49.72
CA THR A 332 -0.68 6.19 50.26
C THR A 332 -0.92 6.25 51.77
N LYS A 333 -1.99 5.61 52.28
CA LYS A 333 -2.27 5.59 53.72
C LYS A 333 -1.20 4.81 54.49
N VAL A 334 -0.77 3.65 53.99
CA VAL A 334 0.31 2.88 54.63
C VAL A 334 1.64 3.65 54.60
N VAL A 335 2.01 4.25 53.46
CA VAL A 335 3.26 5.03 53.33
C VAL A 335 3.27 6.21 54.29
N SER A 336 2.19 6.99 54.35
CA SER A 336 2.08 8.15 55.24
C SER A 336 2.14 7.75 56.72
N LEU A 337 1.47 6.66 57.11
CA LEU A 337 1.54 6.13 58.47
C LEU A 337 2.95 5.60 58.80
N GLN A 338 3.59 4.87 57.89
CA GLN A 338 4.97 4.39 58.08
C GLN A 338 5.93 5.57 58.30
N ALA A 339 5.77 6.65 57.53
CA ALA A 339 6.59 7.86 57.67
C ALA A 339 6.31 8.56 59.01
N ALA A 340 5.04 8.75 59.38
CA ALA A 340 4.66 9.40 60.63
C ALA A 340 5.14 8.61 61.86
N LEU A 341 4.93 7.29 61.90
CA LEU A 341 5.42 6.47 63.01
C LEU A 341 6.96 6.46 63.08
N ASN A 342 7.64 6.40 61.93
CA ASN A 342 9.10 6.45 61.92
C ASN A 342 9.64 7.78 62.45
N ASP A 343 8.96 8.88 62.17
CA ASP A 343 9.32 10.20 62.66
C ASP A 343 9.25 10.27 64.20
N TYR A 344 8.18 9.78 64.82
CA TYR A 344 8.09 9.66 66.27
C TYR A 344 9.13 8.71 66.87
N ILE A 345 9.41 7.59 66.20
CA ILE A 345 10.40 6.61 66.64
C ILE A 345 11.82 7.18 66.61
N THR A 346 12.16 7.96 65.59
CA THR A 346 13.49 8.57 65.43
C THR A 346 13.68 9.80 66.32
N ARG A 347 12.60 10.51 66.65
CA ARG A 347 12.59 11.68 67.55
C ARG A 347 11.89 11.38 68.88
N SER A 348 12.25 10.24 69.48
CA SER A 348 11.57 9.70 70.66
C SER A 348 11.66 10.57 71.92
N ASP A 349 12.64 11.48 71.98
CA ASP A 349 12.81 12.47 73.04
C ASP A 349 11.63 13.45 73.13
N ARG A 350 11.03 13.80 71.98
CA ARG A 350 9.91 14.74 71.92
C ARG A 350 8.61 14.18 72.50
N LEU A 351 8.50 12.85 72.60
CA LEU A 351 7.31 12.18 73.12
C LEU A 351 7.03 12.51 74.60
N SER A 352 8.00 13.11 75.31
CA SER A 352 7.79 13.59 76.69
C SER A 352 6.79 14.74 76.78
N ALA A 353 6.65 15.52 75.70
CA ALA A 353 5.66 16.59 75.62
C ALA A 353 4.27 15.97 75.43
N GLN A 354 3.31 16.37 76.27
CA GLN A 354 1.99 15.75 76.34
C GLN A 354 1.25 15.81 75.00
N ASN A 355 1.27 16.95 74.33
CA ASN A 355 0.65 17.14 73.01
C ASN A 355 1.23 16.18 71.95
N ILE A 356 2.55 16.02 71.92
CA ILE A 356 3.23 15.13 70.96
C ILE A 356 2.91 13.65 71.28
N SER A 357 2.86 13.29 72.56
CA SER A 357 2.43 11.95 72.99
C SER A 357 1.00 11.64 72.55
N ASP A 358 0.09 12.61 72.68
CA ASP A 358 -1.32 12.39 72.34
C ASP A 358 -1.52 12.31 70.81
N GLU A 359 -0.86 13.17 70.02
CA GLU A 359 -0.81 13.05 68.55
C GLU A 359 -0.22 11.69 68.09
N ALA A 360 0.82 11.20 68.76
CA ALA A 360 1.42 9.90 68.49
C ALA A 360 0.46 8.74 68.80
N LYS A 361 -0.35 8.82 69.87
CA LYS A 361 -1.38 7.83 70.19
C LYS A 361 -2.51 7.83 69.16
N ASP A 362 -2.96 9.01 68.72
CA ASP A 362 -3.98 9.11 67.68
C ASP A 362 -3.49 8.52 66.36
N THR A 363 -2.22 8.78 66.01
CA THR A 363 -1.57 8.19 64.84
C THR A 363 -1.45 6.67 64.96
N LEU A 364 -1.16 6.14 66.15
CA LEU A 364 -1.14 4.70 66.42
C LEU A 364 -2.51 4.05 66.19
N ILE A 365 -3.58 4.66 66.71
CA ILE A 365 -4.95 4.15 66.51
C ILE A 365 -5.27 4.05 65.02
N GLN A 366 -4.92 5.08 64.24
CA GLN A 366 -5.09 5.04 62.79
C GLN A 366 -4.22 3.95 62.13
N ALA A 367 -2.99 3.75 62.60
CA ALA A 367 -2.07 2.77 62.05
C ALA A 367 -2.47 1.31 62.34
N GLU A 368 -3.10 1.05 63.48
CA GLU A 368 -3.55 -0.29 63.89
C GLU A 368 -4.52 -0.92 62.88
N VAL A 369 -5.39 -0.10 62.26
CA VAL A 369 -6.31 -0.54 61.21
C VAL A 369 -5.57 -1.18 60.03
N PHE A 370 -4.34 -0.74 59.75
CA PHE A 370 -3.52 -1.19 58.62
C PHE A 370 -2.37 -2.12 59.03
N ALA A 371 -2.29 -2.53 60.29
CA ALA A 371 -1.17 -3.32 60.81
C ALA A 371 -1.02 -4.67 60.09
N ARG A 372 -2.14 -5.27 59.66
CA ARG A 372 -2.14 -6.55 58.91
C ARG A 372 -1.67 -6.41 57.48
N ASN A 373 -1.75 -5.22 56.90
CA ASN A 373 -1.32 -4.98 55.53
C ASN A 373 0.21 -4.99 55.45
N SER A 374 0.89 -4.37 56.41
CA SER A 374 2.30 -4.04 56.30
C SER A 374 3.11 -4.53 57.50
N LYS A 375 4.11 -5.38 57.24
CA LYS A 375 4.97 -5.96 58.29
C LYS A 375 5.81 -4.87 58.97
N ARG A 376 6.40 -3.95 58.20
CA ARG A 376 7.16 -2.81 58.72
C ARG A 376 6.29 -1.90 59.57
N LEU A 377 5.07 -1.62 59.12
CA LEU A 377 4.12 -0.80 59.88
C LEU A 377 3.76 -1.47 61.21
N SER A 378 3.47 -2.78 61.21
CA SER A 378 3.23 -3.54 62.44
C SER A 378 4.42 -3.46 63.42
N LEU A 379 5.65 -3.60 62.92
CA LEU A 379 6.85 -3.44 63.74
C LEU A 379 7.00 -2.03 64.31
N GLN A 380 6.71 -0.99 63.50
CA GLN A 380 6.74 0.40 63.94
C GLN A 380 5.67 0.68 65.01
N ILE A 381 4.46 0.15 64.85
CA ILE A 381 3.38 0.23 65.85
C ILE A 381 3.85 -0.34 67.18
N THR A 382 4.37 -1.57 67.18
CA THR A 382 4.88 -2.21 68.40
C THR A 382 6.01 -1.39 69.02
N LYS A 383 6.97 -0.92 68.22
CA LYS A 383 8.10 -0.11 68.69
C LYS A 383 7.64 1.20 69.33
N LEU A 384 6.72 1.93 68.71
CA LEU A 384 6.24 3.20 69.25
C LEU A 384 5.37 3.01 70.50
N LYS A 385 4.55 1.94 70.58
CA LYS A 385 3.84 1.57 71.81
C LYS A 385 4.79 1.37 72.98
N THR A 386 5.90 0.65 72.76
CA THR A 386 6.93 0.45 73.79
C THR A 386 7.58 1.79 74.21
N LEU A 387 7.89 2.67 73.25
CA LEU A 387 8.46 3.99 73.56
C LEU A 387 7.50 4.85 74.38
N LEU A 388 6.22 4.94 74.00
CA LEU A 388 5.21 5.71 74.73
C LEU A 388 4.96 5.17 76.15
N ALA A 389 5.04 3.86 76.33
CA ALA A 389 4.97 3.25 77.66
C ALA A 389 6.17 3.67 78.52
N LYS A 390 7.38 3.67 77.95
CA LYS A 390 8.62 4.07 78.66
C LYS A 390 8.65 5.56 79.01
N VAL A 391 8.22 6.43 78.11
CA VAL A 391 8.21 7.90 78.31
C VAL A 391 7.35 8.30 79.53
N ASN A 392 6.28 7.55 79.81
CA ASN A 392 5.38 7.83 80.92
C ASN A 392 5.87 7.31 82.28
N VAL A 393 6.99 6.58 82.32
CA VAL A 393 7.62 6.14 83.57
C VAL A 393 8.33 7.31 84.22
N LYS A 394 7.93 7.67 85.44
CA LYS A 394 8.68 8.63 86.26
C LYS A 394 9.97 7.97 86.76
N ARG A 395 11.07 8.70 86.73
CA ARG A 395 12.40 8.29 87.16
C ARG A 395 12.88 9.17 88.31
N ALA A 396 13.57 8.52 89.24
CA ALA A 396 14.19 9.19 90.37
C ALA A 396 15.34 10.10 89.91
N VAL A 397 15.27 11.37 90.32
CA VAL A 397 16.30 12.37 90.16
C VAL A 397 16.67 12.88 91.55
N MET A 398 17.92 12.66 91.95
CA MET A 398 18.46 13.12 93.22
C MET A 398 18.99 14.55 93.06
N VAL A 399 18.34 15.51 93.71
CA VAL A 399 18.72 16.91 93.72
C VAL A 399 19.56 17.20 94.97
N LYS A 400 20.79 17.66 94.81
CA LYS A 400 21.68 18.07 95.91
C LYS A 400 21.86 19.59 95.93
N SER A 401 21.95 20.15 97.14
CA SER A 401 22.18 21.58 97.36
C SER A 401 22.81 21.85 98.74
N ASP A 402 23.03 23.12 99.05
CA ASP A 402 23.65 23.62 100.29
C ASP A 402 22.64 23.94 101.40
N ASN A 403 21.36 23.59 101.20
CA ASN A 403 20.22 23.94 102.05
C ASN A 403 19.96 25.47 102.21
N ASN A 404 20.66 26.34 101.49
CA ASN A 404 20.44 27.79 101.45
C ASN A 404 19.93 28.27 100.08
N THR A 405 20.12 27.47 99.04
CA THR A 405 19.61 27.71 97.69
C THR A 405 18.21 27.10 97.55
N TYR A 406 17.21 27.93 97.24
CA TYR A 406 15.85 27.47 96.98
C TYR A 406 15.73 26.95 95.55
N ILE A 407 15.34 25.68 95.38
CA ILE A 407 15.32 25.04 94.06
C ILE A 407 13.89 24.85 93.55
N LEU A 408 13.68 25.19 92.27
CA LEU A 408 12.50 24.80 91.49
C LEU A 408 12.91 24.13 90.17
N VAL A 409 12.04 23.28 89.65
CA VAL A 409 12.15 22.71 88.30
C VAL A 409 11.14 23.43 87.42
N ARG A 410 11.63 24.17 86.42
CA ARG A 410 10.78 24.97 85.53
C ARG A 410 9.74 24.09 84.85
N GLY A 411 8.48 24.54 84.84
CA GLY A 411 7.36 23.82 84.25
C GLY A 411 6.89 22.57 85.01
N VAL A 412 7.51 22.21 86.14
CA VAL A 412 7.14 21.03 86.94
C VAL A 412 6.69 21.42 88.34
N GLY A 413 7.51 22.16 89.10
CA GLY A 413 7.19 22.49 90.49
C GLY A 413 8.39 22.79 91.36
N LYS A 414 8.14 22.91 92.67
CA LYS A 414 9.13 23.33 93.67
C LYS A 414 9.82 22.12 94.32
N VAL A 415 11.15 22.14 94.40
CA VAL A 415 11.94 21.18 95.18
C VAL A 415 12.15 21.69 96.61
N GLY A 416 12.35 23.01 96.77
CA GLY A 416 12.54 23.69 98.05
C GLY A 416 14.01 23.79 98.49
N LEU A 417 14.22 24.13 99.77
CA LEU A 417 15.52 24.05 100.43
C LEU A 417 15.79 22.60 100.82
N THR A 418 16.95 22.08 100.47
CA THR A 418 17.31 20.70 100.80
C THR A 418 18.83 20.49 100.75
N PRO A 419 19.43 19.67 101.62
CA PRO A 419 20.78 19.15 101.40
C PRO A 419 20.81 18.01 100.35
N GLY A 420 19.65 17.41 100.06
CA GLY A 420 19.49 16.25 99.20
C GLY A 420 18.03 15.79 99.18
N ARG A 421 17.39 15.79 98.01
CA ARG A 421 16.00 15.34 97.83
C ARG A 421 15.85 14.53 96.55
N GLU A 422 15.23 13.36 96.67
CA GLU A 422 14.78 12.62 95.50
C GLU A 422 13.44 13.18 95.00
N ILE A 423 13.38 13.48 93.71
CA ILE A 423 12.16 13.86 92.99
C ILE A 423 11.93 12.88 91.83
N GLN A 424 10.71 12.86 91.30
CA GLN A 424 10.30 11.94 90.26
C GLN A 424 9.93 12.71 88.99
N LEU A 425 10.76 12.61 87.96
CA LEU A 425 10.58 13.29 86.67
C LEU A 425 10.37 12.28 85.55
N LYS A 426 9.57 12.61 84.54
CA LYS A 426 9.48 11.78 83.32
C LYS A 426 10.78 11.92 82.53
N ALA A 427 10.99 11.05 81.53
CA ALA A 427 12.05 11.29 80.57
C ALA A 427 11.83 12.63 79.84
N GLY A 428 12.88 13.41 79.61
CA GLY A 428 12.79 14.74 79.00
C GLY A 428 13.91 15.68 79.40
N GLU A 429 13.90 16.89 78.84
CA GLU A 429 14.83 17.97 79.19
C GLU A 429 14.20 18.86 80.27
N TYR A 430 14.95 19.14 81.33
CA TYR A 430 14.50 19.98 82.45
C TYR A 430 15.52 21.07 82.76
N THR A 431 15.02 22.23 83.19
CA THR A 431 15.86 23.29 83.74
C THR A 431 15.56 23.44 85.22
N PHE A 432 16.57 23.17 86.03
CA PHE A 432 16.57 23.44 87.45
C PHE A 432 17.02 24.88 87.67
N GLU A 433 16.29 25.61 88.49
CA GLU A 433 16.57 27.00 88.85
C GLU A 433 16.78 27.09 90.36
N GLY A 434 17.98 27.50 90.74
CA GLY A 434 18.33 27.85 92.11
C GLY A 434 18.24 29.36 92.31
N THR A 435 17.60 29.77 93.41
CA THR A 435 17.54 31.17 93.83
C THR A 435 17.97 31.31 95.29
N ARG A 436 18.77 32.35 95.57
CA ARG A 436 19.24 32.68 96.93
C ARG A 436 19.35 34.19 97.09
N PRO A 437 18.75 34.80 98.12
CA PRO A 437 18.86 36.24 98.34
C PRO A 437 20.31 36.70 98.42
N GLY A 438 20.66 37.74 97.65
CA GLY A 438 22.03 38.27 97.57
C GLY A 438 22.97 37.51 96.62
N TYR A 439 22.48 36.51 95.88
CA TYR A 439 23.25 35.72 94.91
C TYR A 439 22.54 35.69 93.55
N LYS A 440 23.30 35.50 92.47
CA LYS A 440 22.74 35.31 91.13
C LYS A 440 22.07 33.93 91.03
N SER A 441 20.96 33.87 90.27
CA SER A 441 20.25 32.62 90.03
C SER A 441 21.11 31.63 89.21
N LYS A 442 21.06 30.35 89.58
CA LYS A 442 21.74 29.27 88.86
C LYS A 442 20.75 28.49 88.01
N LEU A 443 21.02 28.34 86.71
CA LEU A 443 20.25 27.47 85.82
C LEU A 443 21.08 26.23 85.46
N VAL A 444 20.53 25.04 85.70
CA VAL A 444 21.17 23.76 85.37
C VAL A 444 20.22 22.97 84.46
N GLN A 445 20.67 22.71 83.24
CA GLN A 445 19.95 21.86 82.30
C GLN A 445 20.29 20.40 82.53
N VAL A 446 19.27 19.56 82.64
CA VAL A 446 19.42 18.12 82.88
C VAL A 446 18.50 17.35 81.96
N ARG A 447 19.09 16.41 81.23
CA ARG A 447 18.37 15.41 80.45
C ARG A 447 18.07 14.19 81.30
N VAL A 448 16.79 13.86 81.43
CA VAL A 448 16.32 12.58 81.99
C VAL A 448 16.17 11.59 80.83
N PRO A 449 17.05 10.59 80.66
CA PRO A 449 16.97 9.65 79.56
C PRO A 449 15.78 8.70 79.71
N LEU A 450 15.41 8.07 78.59
CA LEU A 450 14.34 7.06 78.55
C LEU A 450 14.66 5.80 79.32
N ASP A 451 15.94 5.42 79.41
CA ASP A 451 16.47 4.25 80.11
C ASP A 451 17.80 4.63 80.79
N GLY A 452 18.18 3.97 81.90
CA GLY A 452 19.46 4.21 82.58
C GLY A 452 19.37 4.36 84.11
N ALA A 453 20.53 4.63 84.73
CA ALA A 453 20.72 4.73 86.18
C ALA A 453 20.14 6.03 86.79
N MET A 454 20.11 6.08 88.13
CA MET A 454 19.67 7.26 88.91
C MET A 454 20.45 8.52 88.50
N ILE A 455 19.72 9.61 88.26
CA ILE A 455 20.29 10.89 87.87
C ILE A 455 20.57 11.72 89.11
N ARG A 456 21.72 12.39 89.12
CA ARG A 456 22.08 13.33 90.18
C ARG A 456 22.28 14.71 89.57
N VAL A 457 21.66 15.72 90.17
CA VAL A 457 21.83 17.12 89.80
C VAL A 457 22.21 17.91 91.04
N GLU A 458 23.21 18.77 90.90
CA GLU A 458 23.63 19.69 91.96
C GLU A 458 23.29 21.13 91.53
N VAL A 459 22.62 21.86 92.43
CA VAL A 459 22.16 23.23 92.16
C VAL A 459 22.50 24.08 93.38
N ILE A 460 23.48 24.96 93.25
CA ILE A 460 23.94 25.86 94.31
C ILE A 460 24.14 27.26 93.72
N CYS A 461 23.64 28.28 94.41
CA CYS A 461 23.91 29.68 94.10
C CYS A 461 25.23 30.09 94.75
N ASP A 462 26.29 30.09 93.96
CA ASP A 462 27.70 30.28 94.35
C ASP A 462 28.25 31.69 94.04
N GLU A 463 27.53 32.50 93.25
CA GLU A 463 27.96 33.84 92.84
C GLU A 463 27.13 34.94 93.53
N ARG A 464 27.79 35.82 94.29
CA ARG A 464 27.14 36.96 94.99
C ARG A 464 26.78 38.08 94.00
N ILE A 465 25.68 38.79 94.26
CA ILE A 465 25.26 39.99 93.49
C ILE A 465 26.16 41.18 93.79
#